data_AF-A0A962URQ4-F1
#
_entry.id   AF-A0A962URQ4-F1
#
_cell.length_a   1.000
_cell.length_b   1.000
_cell.length_c   1.000
_cell.angle_alpha   90.00
_cell.angle_beta   90.00
_cell.angle_gamma   90.00
#
_symmetry.space_group_name_H-M   'P 1'
#
loop_
_entity.id
_entity.type
_entity.pdbx_description
1 polymer ?
#
loop_
_entity_poly.entity_id
_entity_poly.type
_entity_poly.pdbx_seq_one_letter_code
_entity_poly.pdbx_strand_id
1 'polypeptide(L)'
;MPAKREEIDAELDEDLEEIDDETDADDDDDDDSKTAVDARKEDDPDHKYAAGEIPDSQLDATRLYLNEIGFSKLLTAEEEVHYARLAQKGDAAARRRMIECNLRLVVKIARRYMNRGLALLDLIEEGNLGLIRAVEKFDPERGFRFS
;
A
#
# COMPACT_ATOMS: atom_id res chain seq x y z
N MET A 1 -16.11 57.00 -8.11
CA MET A 1 -17.11 56.19 -8.85
C MET A 1 -16.86 54.72 -8.51
N PRO A 2 -17.52 54.14 -7.49
CA PRO A 2 -17.35 52.73 -7.14
C PRO A 2 -18.46 51.84 -7.73
N ALA A 3 -18.03 50.65 -8.15
CA ALA A 3 -18.70 49.34 -8.20
C ALA A 3 -20.19 49.25 -8.60
N LYS A 4 -20.44 48.62 -9.75
CA LYS A 4 -21.56 47.68 -9.92
C LYS A 4 -20.98 46.27 -9.89
N ARG A 5 -21.26 45.55 -8.81
CA ARG A 5 -21.14 44.10 -8.69
C ARG A 5 -22.53 43.57 -9.03
N GLU A 6 -22.64 42.85 -10.14
CA GLU A 6 -23.85 42.08 -10.44
C GLU A 6 -23.84 40.81 -9.59
N GLU A 7 -24.95 40.63 -8.90
CA GLU A 7 -25.36 39.45 -8.14
C GLU A 7 -25.64 38.30 -9.11
N ILE A 8 -25.13 37.11 -8.80
CA ILE A 8 -25.70 35.85 -9.31
C ILE A 8 -25.73 34.90 -8.12
N ASP A 9 -26.90 34.86 -7.47
CA ASP A 9 -27.35 33.73 -6.67
C ASP A 9 -27.57 32.55 -7.62
N ALA A 10 -27.00 31.40 -7.26
CA ALA A 10 -27.39 30.11 -7.79
C ALA A 10 -27.46 29.15 -6.60
N GLU A 11 -28.63 29.13 -5.98
CA GLU A 11 -29.15 27.99 -5.24
C GLU A 11 -29.15 26.78 -6.17
N LEU A 12 -28.48 25.70 -5.75
CA LEU A 12 -28.80 24.34 -6.17
C LEU A 12 -28.70 23.48 -4.92
N ASP A 13 -29.79 23.49 -4.17
CA ASP A 13 -30.21 22.38 -3.34
C ASP A 13 -30.64 21.25 -4.28
N GLU A 14 -29.89 20.15 -4.31
CA GLU A 14 -30.41 18.87 -4.80
C GLU A 14 -30.08 17.80 -3.77
N ASP A 15 -31.18 17.35 -3.15
CA ASP A 15 -31.34 16.24 -2.23
C ASP A 15 -30.54 14.99 -2.64
N LEU A 16 -29.59 14.58 -1.79
CA LEU A 16 -29.03 13.23 -1.84
C LEU A 16 -29.80 12.36 -0.85
N GLU A 17 -30.84 11.70 -1.36
CA GLU A 17 -31.59 10.66 -0.66
C GLU A 17 -30.64 9.54 -0.19
N GLU A 18 -30.79 9.15 1.08
CA GLU A 18 -30.18 7.96 1.67
C GLU A 18 -30.72 6.71 0.96
N ILE A 19 -29.83 5.99 0.27
CA ILE A 19 -30.13 4.63 -0.20
C ILE A 19 -29.68 3.66 0.90
N ASP A 20 -30.65 3.18 1.66
CA ASP A 20 -30.55 2.03 2.53
C ASP A 20 -30.79 0.77 1.67
N ASP A 21 -29.70 0.09 1.31
CA ASP A 21 -29.77 -1.15 0.52
C ASP A 21 -29.51 -2.33 1.46
N GLU A 22 -30.57 -2.74 2.17
CA GLU A 22 -30.66 -4.07 2.75
C GLU A 22 -30.89 -5.08 1.63
N THR A 23 -29.82 -5.80 1.24
CA THR A 23 -29.97 -7.05 0.48
C THR A 23 -29.61 -8.23 1.36
N ASP A 24 -30.64 -8.80 1.97
CA ASP A 24 -30.68 -10.22 2.33
C ASP A 24 -30.62 -11.04 1.03
N ALA A 25 -29.56 -11.83 0.90
CA ALA A 25 -29.49 -12.93 -0.06
C ALA A 25 -28.86 -14.13 0.66
N ASP A 26 -29.73 -14.91 1.28
CA ASP A 26 -29.52 -16.34 1.49
C ASP A 26 -29.26 -16.98 0.13
N ASP A 27 -28.07 -17.55 -0.05
CA ASP A 27 -27.88 -18.65 -1.00
C ASP A 27 -26.92 -19.67 -0.37
N ASP A 28 -27.54 -20.76 0.08
CA ASP A 28 -26.92 -22.03 0.41
C ASP A 28 -26.20 -22.56 -0.84
N ASP A 29 -24.88 -22.73 -0.76
CA ASP A 29 -24.19 -23.70 -1.62
C ASP A 29 -23.23 -24.54 -0.76
N ASP A 30 -23.72 -25.74 -0.47
CA ASP A 30 -23.03 -26.89 0.11
C ASP A 30 -21.88 -27.34 -0.83
N ASP A 31 -20.62 -27.13 -0.45
CA ASP A 31 -19.49 -27.88 -1.02
C ASP A 31 -18.67 -28.57 0.09
N ASP A 32 -18.96 -29.86 0.24
CA ASP A 32 -18.29 -30.85 1.06
C ASP A 32 -16.82 -31.02 0.64
N SER A 33 -15.90 -30.30 1.29
CA SER A 33 -14.49 -30.69 1.34
C SER A 33 -14.02 -30.91 2.78
N LYS A 34 -14.25 -32.14 3.23
CA LYS A 34 -13.63 -32.86 4.36
C LYS A 34 -12.26 -32.31 4.78
N THR A 35 -12.26 -31.55 5.87
CA THR A 35 -11.04 -31.14 6.58
C THR A 35 -10.59 -32.26 7.51
N ALA A 36 -9.59 -33.02 7.09
CA ALA A 36 -8.85 -33.92 7.96
C ALA A 36 -7.37 -33.90 7.59
N VAL A 37 -6.62 -32.92 8.10
CA VAL A 37 -5.18 -33.07 8.38
C VAL A 37 -4.78 -32.26 9.61
N ASP A 38 -4.78 -33.01 10.71
CA ASP A 38 -3.92 -33.01 11.88
C ASP A 38 -2.92 -31.85 12.08
N ALA A 39 -2.94 -31.35 13.32
CA ALA A 39 -2.15 -30.27 13.84
C ALA A 39 -0.69 -30.70 14.07
N ARG A 40 0.24 -29.89 13.54
CA ARG A 40 1.54 -29.53 14.14
C ARG A 40 2.33 -28.68 13.15
N LYS A 41 2.45 -27.37 13.40
CA LYS A 41 3.62 -26.61 12.98
C LYS A 41 4.01 -25.58 14.03
N GLU A 42 5.22 -25.78 14.48
CA GLU A 42 5.97 -25.05 15.50
C GLU A 42 6.27 -23.61 15.06
N ASP A 43 6.51 -22.76 16.05
CA ASP A 43 6.85 -21.34 15.94
C ASP A 43 7.92 -21.03 14.86
N ASP A 44 7.52 -20.39 13.76
CA ASP A 44 8.41 -19.74 12.78
C ASP A 44 7.99 -18.26 12.63
N PRO A 45 8.87 -17.28 12.95
CA PRO A 45 8.55 -15.84 12.91
C PRO A 45 8.31 -15.28 11.50
N ASP A 46 8.43 -16.09 10.45
CA ASP A 46 8.28 -15.70 9.04
C ASP A 46 6.89 -16.07 8.48
N HIS A 47 5.81 -15.66 9.17
CA HIS A 47 4.43 -15.90 8.72
C HIS A 47 4.11 -15.15 7.41
N LYS A 48 4.32 -15.86 6.30
CA LYS A 48 4.20 -15.39 4.91
C LYS A 48 2.74 -15.10 4.54
N TYR A 49 2.43 -13.81 4.45
CA TYR A 49 1.44 -13.19 3.54
C TYR A 49 0.04 -13.82 3.44
N ALA A 50 -0.69 -13.96 4.55
CA ALA A 50 -2.12 -14.30 4.52
C ALA A 50 -3.00 -13.11 4.93
N ALA A 51 -3.65 -12.52 3.92
CA ALA A 51 -5.03 -12.01 3.96
C ALA A 51 -5.36 -11.49 2.54
N GLY A 52 -6.24 -12.21 1.83
CA GLY A 52 -6.62 -12.00 0.43
C GLY A 52 -5.84 -12.91 -0.51
N GLU A 53 -6.44 -14.05 -0.88
CA GLU A 53 -5.92 -14.96 -1.89
C GLU A 53 -5.80 -14.19 -3.22
N ILE A 54 -4.57 -14.10 -3.73
CA ILE A 54 -4.31 -13.46 -5.02
C ILE A 54 -4.83 -14.44 -6.11
N PRO A 55 -5.71 -14.02 -7.05
CA PRO A 55 -6.27 -14.89 -8.07
C PRO A 55 -5.20 -15.60 -8.92
N ASP A 56 -5.42 -16.88 -9.22
CA ASP A 56 -4.40 -17.79 -9.78
C ASP A 56 -3.73 -17.30 -11.08
N SER A 57 -4.46 -16.53 -11.91
CA SER A 57 -3.99 -16.01 -13.21
C SER A 57 -3.06 -14.79 -13.11
N GLN A 58 -3.03 -14.10 -11.96
CA GLN A 58 -2.21 -12.91 -11.69
C GLN A 58 -0.98 -13.22 -10.83
N LEU A 59 -0.81 -14.50 -10.47
CA LEU A 59 0.14 -14.94 -9.47
C LEU A 59 1.59 -14.83 -9.90
N ASP A 60 1.92 -15.00 -11.17
CA ASP A 60 3.32 -15.20 -11.56
C ASP A 60 4.13 -13.91 -11.42
N ALA A 61 3.65 -12.81 -11.99
CA ALA A 61 4.29 -11.50 -11.86
C ALA A 61 4.29 -11.00 -10.41
N THR A 62 3.17 -11.19 -9.69
CA THR A 62 3.05 -10.75 -8.29
C THR A 62 3.99 -11.54 -7.38
N ARG A 63 4.08 -12.87 -7.53
CA ARG A 63 4.99 -13.70 -6.74
C ARG A 63 6.44 -13.41 -7.05
N LEU A 64 6.78 -13.20 -8.33
CA LEU A 64 8.14 -12.81 -8.74
C LEU A 64 8.56 -11.50 -8.05
N TYR A 65 7.72 -10.47 -8.12
CA TYR A 65 7.98 -9.20 -7.46
C TYR A 65 8.13 -9.33 -5.93
N LEU A 66 7.18 -10.03 -5.28
CA LEU A 66 7.21 -10.21 -3.82
C LEU A 66 8.45 -10.99 -3.35
N ASN A 67 8.91 -11.95 -4.13
CA ASN A 67 10.15 -12.67 -3.86
C ASN A 67 11.36 -11.75 -3.97
N GLU A 68 11.46 -10.93 -5.02
CA GLU A 68 12.59 -10.01 -5.23
C GLU A 68 12.75 -9.01 -4.07
N ILE A 69 11.65 -8.37 -3.65
CA ILE A 69 11.71 -7.37 -2.57
C ILE A 69 11.89 -7.99 -1.18
N GLY A 70 11.66 -9.30 -1.04
CA GLY A 70 11.79 -10.04 0.21
C GLY A 70 13.24 -10.15 0.70
N PHE A 71 14.22 -10.09 -0.21
CA PHE A 71 15.63 -10.25 0.11
C PHE A 71 16.31 -8.99 0.64
N SER A 72 15.67 -7.83 0.53
CA SER A 72 16.23 -6.57 0.99
C SER A 72 16.18 -6.46 2.52
N LYS A 73 17.33 -6.17 3.14
CA LYS A 73 17.44 -5.95 4.58
C LYS A 73 16.85 -4.58 4.94
N LEU A 74 16.13 -4.53 6.06
CA LEU A 74 15.65 -3.27 6.62
C LEU A 74 16.82 -2.40 7.09
N LEU A 75 16.69 -1.08 6.94
CA LEU A 75 17.65 -0.13 7.46
C LEU A 75 17.41 0.10 8.95
N THR A 76 18.50 0.24 9.70
CA THR A 76 18.46 0.77 11.06
C THR A 76 18.25 2.29 11.05
N ALA A 77 17.90 2.88 12.20
CA ALA A 77 17.71 4.33 12.32
C ALA A 77 18.96 5.13 11.92
N GLU A 78 20.13 4.64 12.31
CA GLU A 78 21.42 5.28 11.97
C GLU A 78 21.72 5.19 10.47
N GLU A 79 21.41 4.04 9.86
CA GLU A 79 21.56 3.85 8.42
C GLU A 79 20.58 4.71 7.61
N GLU A 80 19.34 4.87 8.07
CA GLU A 80 18.37 5.78 7.45
C GLU A 80 18.94 7.20 7.38
N VAL A 81 19.46 7.70 8.49
CA VAL A 81 20.10 9.02 8.55
C VAL A 81 21.31 9.10 7.63
N HIS A 82 22.16 8.07 7.61
CA HIS A 82 23.34 8.02 6.75
C HIS A 82 22.98 8.08 5.26
N TYR A 83 22.10 7.18 4.80
CA TYR A 83 21.71 7.12 3.39
C TYR A 83 20.85 8.32 2.97
N ALA A 84 20.02 8.87 3.87
CA ALA A 84 19.26 10.09 3.59
C ALA A 84 20.18 11.27 3.29
N ARG A 85 21.22 11.49 4.10
CA ARG A 85 22.20 12.56 3.86
C ARG A 85 22.96 12.38 2.56
N LEU A 86 23.26 11.15 2.16
CA LEU A 86 23.89 10.85 0.88
C LEU A 86 22.92 11.07 -0.30
N ALA A 87 21.67 10.62 -0.16
CA ALA A 87 20.63 10.81 -1.17
C ALA A 87 20.36 12.30 -1.43
N GLN A 88 20.31 13.14 -0.39
CA GLN A 88 20.19 14.59 -0.50
C GLN A 88 21.37 15.25 -1.24
N LYS A 89 22.57 14.67 -1.13
CA LYS A 89 23.77 15.10 -1.88
C LYS A 89 23.76 14.63 -3.34
N GLY A 90 22.72 13.93 -3.78
CA GLY A 90 22.59 13.42 -5.14
C GLY A 90 23.15 12.01 -5.35
N ASP A 91 23.50 11.27 -4.30
CA ASP A 91 23.96 9.89 -4.42
C ASP A 91 22.80 8.97 -4.84
N ALA A 92 22.83 8.56 -6.11
CA ALA A 92 21.83 7.68 -6.69
C ALA A 92 21.83 6.27 -6.09
N ALA A 93 22.98 5.77 -5.62
CA ALA A 93 23.06 4.46 -4.98
C ALA A 93 22.44 4.49 -3.58
N ALA A 94 22.69 5.55 -2.81
CA ALA A 94 22.04 5.77 -1.52
C ALA A 94 20.51 5.90 -1.69
N ARG A 95 20.06 6.68 -2.68
CA ARG A 95 18.63 6.82 -2.99
C ARG A 95 17.99 5.48 -3.34
N ARG A 96 18.61 4.70 -4.23
CA ARG A 96 18.13 3.35 -4.60
C ARG A 96 18.04 2.43 -3.38
N ARG A 97 19.06 2.41 -2.54
CA ARG A 97 19.07 1.59 -1.33
C ARG A 97 17.94 1.96 -0.37
N MET A 98 17.68 3.25 -0.15
CA MET A 98 16.55 3.68 0.68
C MET A 98 15.22 3.22 0.11
N ILE A 99 15.03 3.28 -1.21
CA ILE A 99 13.81 2.80 -1.86
C ILE A 99 13.67 1.28 -1.67
N GLU A 100 14.70 0.51 -2.05
CA GLU A 100 14.71 -0.95 -2.02
C GLU A 100 14.44 -1.52 -0.61
N CYS A 101 15.02 -0.92 0.43
CA CYS A 101 14.80 -1.34 1.82
C CYS A 101 13.37 -1.09 2.33
N ASN A 102 12.61 -0.23 1.65
CA ASN A 102 11.25 0.16 2.06
C ASN A 102 10.14 -0.38 1.14
N LEU A 103 10.45 -1.14 0.08
CA LEU A 103 9.43 -1.71 -0.81
C LEU A 103 8.43 -2.63 -0.08
N ARG A 104 8.89 -3.32 0.98
CA ARG A 104 8.02 -4.17 1.83
C ARG A 104 6.95 -3.35 2.58
N LEU A 105 7.27 -2.11 2.96
CA LEU A 105 6.32 -1.20 3.60
C LEU A 105 5.20 -0.83 2.63
N VAL A 106 5.55 -0.56 1.36
CA VAL A 106 4.57 -0.24 0.30
C VAL A 106 3.56 -1.38 0.15
N VAL A 107 4.03 -2.62 0.02
CA VAL A 107 3.14 -3.79 -0.09
C VAL A 107 2.23 -3.93 1.12
N LYS A 108 2.77 -3.72 2.34
CA LYS A 108 1.99 -3.79 3.59
C LYS A 108 0.86 -2.75 3.60
N ILE A 109 1.10 -1.54 3.10
CA ILE A 109 0.10 -0.48 3.02
C ILE A 109 -0.90 -0.78 1.90
N ALA A 110 -0.42 -1.13 0.70
CA ALA A 110 -1.24 -1.42 -0.48
C ALA A 110 -2.28 -2.52 -0.22
N ARG A 111 -1.93 -3.57 0.54
CA ARG A 111 -2.87 -4.63 0.95
C ARG A 111 -4.13 -4.10 1.66
N ARG A 112 -4.05 -2.98 2.39
CA ARG A 112 -5.21 -2.38 3.07
C ARG A 112 -6.20 -1.71 2.10
N TYR A 113 -5.79 -1.48 0.86
CA TYR A 113 -6.58 -0.83 -0.19
C TYR A 113 -7.05 -1.81 -1.27
N MET A 114 -6.82 -3.12 -1.08
CA MET A 114 -7.39 -4.16 -1.94
C MET A 114 -8.92 -4.14 -1.92
N ASN A 115 -9.53 -4.76 -2.93
CA ASN A 115 -10.99 -4.91 -3.08
C ASN A 115 -11.75 -3.58 -3.25
N ARG A 116 -11.06 -2.53 -3.72
CA ARG A 116 -11.65 -1.21 -4.03
C ARG A 116 -11.62 -0.86 -5.52
N GLY A 117 -11.62 -1.89 -6.38
CA GLY A 117 -11.65 -1.72 -7.84
C GLY A 117 -10.29 -1.56 -8.52
N LEU A 118 -9.16 -1.70 -7.81
CA LEU A 118 -7.80 -1.72 -8.38
C LEU A 118 -7.08 -3.03 -8.07
N ALA A 119 -6.24 -3.49 -8.99
CA ALA A 119 -5.40 -4.66 -8.76
C ALA A 119 -4.29 -4.32 -7.75
N LEU A 120 -3.80 -5.34 -7.03
CA LEU A 120 -2.74 -5.17 -6.04
C LEU A 120 -1.45 -4.58 -6.65
N LEU A 121 -1.10 -4.98 -7.88
CA LEU A 121 0.07 -4.45 -8.57
C LEU A 121 -0.08 -2.95 -8.86
N ASP A 122 -1.25 -2.49 -9.28
CA ASP A 122 -1.49 -1.06 -9.53
C ASP A 122 -1.34 -0.22 -8.25
N LEU A 123 -1.88 -0.73 -7.13
CA LEU A 123 -1.74 -0.09 -5.81
C LEU A 123 -0.27 -0.04 -5.36
N ILE A 124 0.51 -1.09 -5.66
CA ILE A 124 1.94 -1.15 -5.36
C ILE A 124 2.70 -0.14 -6.22
N GLU A 125 2.42 -0.04 -7.51
CA GLU A 125 3.08 0.91 -8.41
C GLU A 125 2.86 2.37 -7.97
N GLU A 126 1.61 2.75 -7.66
CA GLU A 126 1.31 4.08 -7.12
C GLU A 126 2.00 4.32 -5.76
N GLY A 127 2.02 3.31 -4.90
CA GLY A 127 2.73 3.36 -3.63
C GLY A 127 4.25 3.52 -3.78
N ASN A 128 4.85 2.84 -4.77
CA ASN A 128 6.27 2.94 -5.10
C ASN A 128 6.61 4.34 -5.62
N LEU A 129 5.75 4.93 -6.45
CA LEU A 129 5.90 6.32 -6.90
C LEU A 129 5.84 7.30 -5.71
N GLY A 130 4.93 7.07 -4.77
CA GLY A 130 4.85 7.80 -3.51
C GLY A 130 6.13 7.67 -2.68
N LEU A 131 6.67 6.45 -2.56
CA LEU A 131 7.91 6.15 -1.84
C LEU A 131 9.10 6.89 -2.44
N ILE A 132 9.25 6.90 -3.77
CA ILE A 132 10.33 7.61 -4.46
C ILE A 132 10.29 9.10 -4.11
N ARG A 133 9.11 9.72 -4.20
CA ARG A 133 8.91 11.14 -3.83
C ARG A 133 9.16 11.39 -2.34
N ALA A 134 8.83 10.44 -1.47
CA ALA A 134 9.09 10.54 -0.05
C ALA A 134 10.60 10.53 0.25
N VAL A 135 11.37 9.64 -0.40
CA VAL A 135 12.83 9.60 -0.27
C VAL A 135 13.47 10.90 -0.77
N GLU A 136 12.99 11.47 -1.87
CA GLU A 136 13.50 12.75 -2.40
C GLU A 136 13.32 13.93 -1.44
N LYS A 137 12.25 13.90 -0.63
CA LYS A 137 11.88 14.99 0.28
C LYS A 137 12.22 14.71 1.74
N PHE A 138 12.76 13.53 2.04
CA PHE A 138 13.04 13.14 3.41
C PHE A 138 14.17 14.00 3.98
N ASP A 139 13.96 14.48 5.21
CA ASP A 139 14.93 15.28 5.94
C ASP A 139 15.29 14.58 7.27
N PRO A 140 16.51 13.99 7.36
CA PRO A 140 16.93 13.28 8.55
C PRO A 140 17.14 14.20 9.76
N GLU A 141 17.29 15.51 9.57
CA GLU A 141 17.54 16.46 10.66
C GLU A 141 16.26 16.82 11.44
N ARG A 142 15.08 16.44 10.92
CA ARG A 142 13.80 16.62 11.61
C ARG A 142 13.59 15.65 12.79
N GLY A 143 14.44 14.63 12.93
CA GLY A 143 14.39 13.68 14.06
C GLY A 143 13.27 12.64 13.99
N PHE A 144 12.60 12.49 12.83
CA PHE A 144 11.61 11.44 12.59
C PHE A 144 12.22 10.29 11.78
N ARG A 145 11.74 9.06 12.04
CA ARG A 145 12.09 7.90 11.21
C ARG A 145 11.50 8.04 9.82
N PHE A 146 12.15 7.41 8.85
CA PHE A 146 11.63 7.37 7.49
C PHE A 146 10.36 6.49 7.38
N SER A 147 10.35 5.37 8.10
CA SER A 147 9.28 4.37 8.14
C SER A 147 8.41 4.46 9.40
#